data_AF-A0A523BJB3-F1
#
_entry.id   AF-A0A523BJB3-F1
#
_cell.length_a   1.000
_cell.length_b   1.000
_cell.length_c   1.000
_cell.angle_alpha   90.00
_cell.angle_beta   90.00
_cell.angle_gamma   90.00
#
_symmetry.space_group_name_H-M   'P 1'
#
loop_
_entity.id
_entity.type
_entity.pdbx_description
1 polymer ?
#
loop_
_entity_poly.entity_id
_entity_poly.type
_entity_poly.pdbx_seq_one_letter_code
_entity_poly.pdbx_strand_id
1 'polypeptide(L)'
;MKLMKVSILVLLFLLSLLSMQDIILMVGFSMYPTVGPLAIGLCRDETIKEGDIIAFRYMNHSITHRVISIQGNTIVTKGDHNDFYEVIDRKDVKCKVVWYLSLIPPESVEKLYKKMGGK
;
A
#
# COMPACT_ATOMS: atom_id res chain seq x y z
N MET A 1 -3.31 29.86 -31.82
CA MET A 1 -2.16 28.91 -31.76
C MET A 1 -1.44 28.87 -30.42
N LYS A 2 -1.21 29.99 -29.70
CA LYS A 2 -0.59 29.99 -28.35
C LYS A 2 -1.43 29.26 -27.27
N LEU A 3 -2.74 29.55 -27.19
CA LEU A 3 -3.65 28.93 -26.22
C LEU A 3 -3.71 27.40 -26.34
N MET A 4 -3.79 26.87 -27.58
CA MET A 4 -3.81 25.43 -27.83
C MET A 4 -2.54 24.70 -27.34
N LYS A 5 -1.37 25.33 -27.46
CA LYS A 5 -0.10 24.76 -26.95
C LYS A 5 -0.06 24.72 -25.42
N VAL A 6 -0.60 25.74 -24.75
CA VAL A 6 -0.69 25.76 -23.28
C VAL A 6 -1.63 24.66 -22.79
N SER A 7 -2.80 24.48 -23.43
CA SER A 7 -3.74 23.41 -23.06
C SER A 7 -3.13 22.01 -23.24
N ILE A 8 -2.38 21.78 -24.32
CA ILE A 8 -1.67 20.51 -24.54
C ILE A 8 -0.59 20.30 -23.47
N LEU A 9 0.17 21.34 -23.10
CA LEU A 9 1.20 21.23 -22.07
C LEU A 9 0.60 20.91 -20.69
N VAL A 10 -0.52 21.55 -20.33
CA VAL A 10 -1.26 21.25 -19.10
C VAL A 10 -1.77 19.82 -19.12
N LEU A 11 -2.31 19.35 -20.24
CA LEU A 11 -2.78 17.98 -20.37
C LEU A 11 -1.64 16.96 -20.22
N LEU A 12 -0.49 17.20 -20.86
CA LEU A 12 0.70 16.34 -20.73
C LEU A 12 1.24 16.31 -19.30
N PHE A 13 1.20 17.45 -18.60
CA PHE A 13 1.56 17.53 -17.19
C PHE A 13 0.58 16.75 -16.30
N LEU A 14 -0.72 16.86 -16.54
CA LEU A 14 -1.71 16.07 -15.79
C LEU A 14 -1.55 14.56 -16.05
N LEU A 15 -1.26 14.16 -17.29
CA LEU A 15 -0.99 12.77 -17.65
C LEU A 15 0.28 12.23 -16.98
N SER A 16 1.34 13.04 -16.87
CA SER A 16 2.56 12.60 -16.19
C SER A 16 2.38 12.41 -14.69
N LEU A 17 1.49 13.18 -14.04
CA LEU A 17 1.14 12.98 -12.63
C LEU A 17 0.39 11.66 -12.39
N LEU A 18 -0.36 11.18 -13.39
CA LEU A 18 -1.05 9.89 -13.33
C LEU A 18 -0.07 8.72 -13.53
N SER A 19 0.98 8.87 -14.34
CA SER A 19 1.93 7.79 -14.64
C SER A 19 2.91 7.45 -13.51
N MET A 20 2.99 8.27 -12.46
CA MET A 20 3.92 8.06 -11.33
C MET A 20 3.34 7.17 -10.22
N GLN A 21 2.18 6.54 -10.45
CA GLN A 21 1.44 5.84 -9.42
C GLN A 21 1.17 4.40 -9.86
N ASP A 22 1.61 3.45 -9.04
CA ASP A 22 1.25 2.05 -9.20
C ASP A 22 -0.06 1.78 -8.47
N ILE A 23 -0.92 0.97 -9.09
CA ILE A 23 -2.15 0.48 -8.47
C ILE A 23 -1.87 -0.91 -7.91
N ILE A 24 -2.17 -1.11 -6.63
CA ILE A 24 -2.02 -2.41 -5.96
C ILE A 24 -3.36 -2.94 -5.48
N LEU A 25 -3.49 -4.28 -5.49
CA LEU A 25 -4.58 -4.98 -4.84
C LEU A 25 -4.06 -5.59 -3.54
N MET A 26 -4.67 -5.21 -2.42
CA MET A 26 -4.37 -5.75 -1.09
C MET A 26 -5.46 -6.75 -0.71
N VAL A 27 -5.04 -7.97 -0.36
CA VAL A 27 -5.95 -9.08 -0.04
C VAL A 27 -5.52 -9.73 1.27
N GLY A 28 -6.48 -10.01 2.15
CA GLY A 28 -6.26 -10.68 3.42
C GLY A 28 -6.33 -9.72 4.62
N PHE A 29 -6.28 -10.29 5.82
CA PHE A 29 -6.59 -9.57 7.06
C PHE A 29 -5.37 -8.97 7.77
N SER A 30 -4.16 -9.11 7.24
CA SER A 30 -2.94 -8.71 7.96
C SER A 30 -2.89 -7.22 8.30
N MET A 31 -3.54 -6.37 7.50
CA MET A 31 -3.60 -4.91 7.71
C MET A 31 -4.91 -4.43 8.35
N TYR A 32 -5.82 -5.32 8.72
CA TYR A 32 -7.03 -4.95 9.45
C TYR A 32 -6.67 -4.47 10.87
N PRO A 33 -7.36 -3.46 11.45
CA PRO A 33 -8.52 -2.72 10.93
C PRO A 33 -8.19 -1.54 10.01
N THR A 34 -6.91 -1.21 9.79
CA THR A 34 -6.52 -0.05 8.98
C THR A 34 -6.93 -0.19 7.53
N VAL A 35 -6.64 -1.35 6.92
CA VAL A 35 -7.02 -1.71 5.56
C VAL A 35 -7.91 -2.93 5.62
N GLY A 36 -9.05 -2.88 4.93
CA GLY A 36 -10.00 -3.99 4.88
C GLY A 36 -9.43 -5.20 4.14
N PRO A 37 -10.07 -6.38 4.25
CA PRO A 37 -9.57 -7.63 3.69
C PRO A 37 -9.52 -7.68 2.16
N LEU A 38 -10.12 -6.70 1.50
CA LEU A 38 -10.03 -6.45 0.07
C LEU A 38 -9.99 -4.94 -0.14
N ALA A 39 -8.87 -4.44 -0.65
CA ALA A 39 -8.67 -3.01 -0.88
C ALA A 39 -7.86 -2.74 -2.15
N ILE A 40 -8.14 -1.60 -2.78
CA ILE A 40 -7.30 -1.05 -3.86
C ILE A 40 -6.45 0.06 -3.25
N GLY A 41 -5.16 0.07 -3.58
CA GLY A 41 -4.21 1.08 -3.13
C GLY A 41 -3.56 1.82 -4.30
N LEU A 42 -3.21 3.08 -4.06
CA LEU A 42 -2.25 3.82 -4.87
C LEU A 42 -0.92 3.81 -4.12
N CYS A 43 0.15 3.47 -4.82
CA CYS A 43 1.48 3.50 -4.25
C CYS A 43 2.48 4.23 -5.15
N ARG A 44 3.52 4.78 -4.53
CA ARG A 44 4.51 5.64 -5.18
C ARG A 44 5.90 5.33 -4.68
N ASP A 45 6.90 5.59 -5.52
CA ASP A 45 8.29 5.64 -5.11
C ASP A 45 8.56 6.98 -4.39
N GLU A 46 8.35 6.98 -3.07
CA GLU A 46 8.54 8.13 -2.19
C GLU A 46 9.40 7.76 -0.99
N THR A 47 9.96 8.76 -0.31
CA THR A 47 10.72 8.54 0.92
C THR A 47 9.87 7.82 1.97
N ILE A 48 10.34 6.64 2.37
CA ILE A 48 9.73 5.80 3.40
C ILE A 48 10.20 6.25 4.79
N LYS A 49 9.25 6.37 5.71
CA LYS A 49 9.47 6.65 7.14
C LYS A 49 8.70 5.67 8.02
N GLU A 50 9.02 5.66 9.31
CA GLU A 50 8.27 4.90 10.31
C GLU A 50 6.78 5.30 10.31
N GLY A 51 5.92 4.30 10.46
CA GLY A 51 4.46 4.43 10.40
C GLY A 51 3.86 4.36 8.98
N ASP A 52 4.66 4.51 7.92
CA ASP A 52 4.18 4.36 6.54
C ASP A 52 3.74 2.91 6.26
N ILE A 53 2.82 2.75 5.32
CA ILE A 53 2.45 1.44 4.77
C ILE A 53 3.21 1.26 3.47
N ILE A 54 3.91 0.13 3.31
CA ILE A 54 4.72 -0.15 2.12
C ILE A 54 4.33 -1.48 1.51
N ALA A 55 4.40 -1.57 0.18
CA ALA A 55 4.35 -2.83 -0.54
C ALA A 55 5.78 -3.29 -0.82
N PHE A 56 6.08 -4.55 -0.50
CA PHE A 56 7.41 -5.13 -0.66
C PHE A 56 7.31 -6.59 -1.10
N ARG A 57 8.40 -7.10 -1.65
CA ARG A 57 8.55 -8.52 -1.93
C ARG A 57 9.11 -9.23 -0.72
N TYR A 58 8.46 -10.32 -0.30
CA TYR A 58 8.99 -11.20 0.72
C TYR A 58 8.83 -12.63 0.22
N MET A 59 9.96 -13.34 0.09
CA MET A 59 10.02 -14.60 -0.64
C MET A 59 9.41 -14.43 -2.06
N ASN A 60 8.34 -15.17 -2.37
CA ASN A 60 7.64 -15.10 -3.66
C ASN A 60 6.31 -14.33 -3.60
N HIS A 61 6.05 -13.59 -2.52
CA HIS A 61 4.80 -12.87 -2.31
C HIS A 61 4.99 -11.36 -2.29
N SER A 62 3.98 -10.63 -2.77
CA SER A 62 3.85 -9.19 -2.56
C SER A 62 3.06 -8.98 -1.28
N ILE A 63 3.67 -8.33 -0.30
CA ILE A 63 3.09 -8.09 1.03
C ILE A 63 2.95 -6.58 1.22
N THR A 64 1.91 -6.16 1.94
CA THR A 64 1.71 -4.77 2.32
C THR A 64 1.62 -4.67 3.83
N HIS A 65 2.62 -4.10 4.49
CA HIS A 65 2.67 -3.94 5.95
C HIS A 65 3.11 -2.55 6.38
N ARG A 66 2.91 -2.23 7.66
CA ARG A 66 3.36 -0.97 8.26
C ARG A 66 4.84 -1.03 8.62
N VAL A 67 5.57 0.03 8.35
CA VAL A 67 6.95 0.22 8.80
C VAL A 67 6.95 0.52 10.30
N ILE A 68 7.65 -0.31 11.06
CA ILE A 68 7.82 -0.17 12.50
C ILE A 68 9.13 0.54 12.82
N SER A 69 10.23 0.17 12.16
CA SER A 69 11.51 0.87 12.30
C SER A 69 12.36 0.75 11.04
N ILE A 70 13.29 1.69 10.85
CA ILE A 70 14.27 1.68 9.76
C ILE A 70 15.68 1.64 10.36
N GLN A 71 16.46 0.63 9.99
CA GLN A 71 17.80 0.38 10.52
C GLN A 71 18.82 0.25 9.39
N GLY A 72 19.30 1.39 8.89
CA GLY A 72 20.19 1.42 7.74
C GLY A 72 19.52 0.85 6.48
N ASN A 73 20.00 -0.31 6.02
CA ASN A 73 19.46 -0.98 4.83
C ASN A 73 18.35 -1.99 5.13
N THR A 74 18.00 -2.21 6.40
CA THR A 74 16.89 -3.08 6.78
C THR A 74 15.69 -2.27 7.26
N ILE A 75 14.50 -2.82 7.03
CA ILE A 75 13.24 -2.26 7.46
C ILE A 75 12.51 -3.34 8.26
N VAL A 76 12.07 -3.00 9.46
CA VAL A 76 11.18 -3.85 10.26
C VAL A 76 9.75 -3.46 9.92
N THR A 77 8.97 -4.41 9.43
CA THR A 77 7.57 -4.23 9.10
C THR A 77 6.69 -5.15 9.94
N LYS A 78 5.40 -4.85 9.99
CA LYS A 78 4.39 -5.67 10.65
C LYS A 78 3.01 -5.38 10.08
N GLY A 79 2.23 -6.43 9.85
CA GLY A 79 0.78 -6.29 9.63
C GLY A 79 0.11 -5.78 10.90
N ASP A 80 -0.79 -4.81 10.78
CA ASP A 80 -1.51 -4.25 11.92
C ASP A 80 -2.24 -5.34 12.75
N HIS A 81 -2.75 -6.39 12.10
CA HIS A 81 -3.40 -7.55 12.72
C HIS A 81 -2.45 -8.72 13.06
N ASN A 82 -1.21 -8.69 12.55
CA ASN A 82 -0.26 -9.77 12.81
C ASN A 82 0.30 -9.67 14.24
N ASP A 83 0.83 -10.75 14.77
CA ASP A 83 1.47 -10.90 16.07
C ASP A 83 3.00 -11.12 15.96
N PHE A 84 3.52 -11.01 14.73
CA PHE A 84 4.94 -11.12 14.41
C PHE A 84 5.41 -9.93 13.56
N TYR A 85 6.73 -9.77 13.48
CA TYR A 85 7.41 -8.77 12.68
C TYR A 85 8.15 -9.42 11.51
N GLU A 86 8.29 -8.71 10.41
CA GLU A 86 9.15 -9.09 9.29
C GLU A 86 10.34 -8.13 9.18
N VAL A 87 11.53 -8.68 8.92
CA VAL A 87 12.72 -7.88 8.60
C VAL A 87 13.02 -8.06 7.12
N ILE A 88 13.03 -6.95 6.39
CA ILE A 88 13.26 -6.93 4.93
C ILE A 88 14.42 -6.04 4.55
N ASP A 89 15.02 -6.30 3.40
CA ASP A 89 16.00 -5.40 2.79
C ASP A 89 15.26 -4.25 2.11
N ARG A 90 15.78 -3.03 2.23
CA ARG A 90 15.21 -1.83 1.60
C ARG A 90 15.05 -1.99 0.08
N LYS A 91 15.91 -2.80 -0.57
CA LYS A 91 15.80 -3.09 -2.01
C LYS A 91 14.56 -3.90 -2.40
N ASP A 92 13.94 -4.59 -1.45
CA ASP A 92 12.76 -5.42 -1.69
C ASP A 92 11.47 -4.60 -1.65
N VAL A 93 11.55 -3.36 -1.16
CA VAL A 93 10.42 -2.43 -1.19
C VAL A 93 10.11 -2.03 -2.63
N LYS A 94 8.83 -2.05 -2.98
CA LYS A 94 8.33 -1.62 -4.28
C LYS A 94 7.85 -0.18 -4.24
N CYS A 95 7.04 0.15 -3.24
CA CYS A 95 6.44 1.46 -3.16
C CYS A 95 5.85 1.72 -1.77
N LYS A 96 5.64 3.00 -1.47
CA LYS A 96 4.85 3.47 -0.34
C LYS A 96 3.39 3.61 -0.74
N VAL A 97 2.48 3.03 0.03
CA VAL A 97 1.03 3.23 -0.14
C VAL A 97 0.66 4.62 0.35
N VAL A 98 0.16 5.45 -0.56
CA VAL A 98 -0.20 6.85 -0.30
C VAL A 98 -1.71 7.06 -0.17
N TRP A 99 -2.49 6.12 -0.69
CA TRP A 99 -3.94 6.13 -0.58
C TRP A 99 -4.48 4.70 -0.73
N TYR A 100 -5.62 4.41 -0.13
CA TYR A 100 -6.33 3.15 -0.32
C TYR A 100 -7.84 3.31 -0.13
N LEU A 101 -8.59 2.36 -0.66
CA LEU A 101 -10.02 2.18 -0.46
C LEU A 101 -10.33 0.72 -0.17
N SER A 102 -10.88 0.46 1.01
CA SER A 102 -11.46 -0.84 1.38
C SER A 102 -12.77 -1.04 0.62
N LEU A 103 -12.90 -2.15 -0.09
CA LEU A 103 -14.05 -2.44 -0.94
C LEU A 103 -15.19 -3.17 -0.20
N ILE A 104 -14.92 -3.67 1.01
CA ILE A 104 -15.89 -4.37 1.84
C ILE A 104 -16.24 -3.47 3.04
N PRO A 105 -17.53 -3.17 3.28
CA PRO A 105 -17.96 -2.39 4.42
C PRO A 105 -17.56 -3.02 5.77
N PRO A 106 -17.14 -2.25 6.78
CA PRO A 106 -16.65 -2.78 8.06
C PRO A 106 -17.60 -3.79 8.74
N GLU A 107 -18.91 -3.54 8.71
CA GLU A 107 -19.94 -4.42 9.26
C GLU A 107 -20.00 -5.79 8.55
N SER A 108 -19.65 -5.81 7.26
CA SER A 108 -19.57 -7.05 6.48
C SER A 108 -18.26 -7.80 6.74
N VAL A 109 -17.18 -7.08 7.07
CA VAL A 109 -15.88 -7.66 7.40
C VAL A 109 -15.95 -8.50 8.67
N GLU A 110 -16.61 -8.03 9.73
CA GLU A 110 -16.72 -8.79 10.98
C GLU A 110 -17.45 -10.13 10.76
N LYS A 111 -18.53 -10.10 9.97
CA LYS A 111 -19.27 -11.31 9.59
C LYS A 111 -18.41 -12.27 8.76
N LEU A 112 -17.60 -11.74 7.84
CA LEU A 112 -16.67 -12.51 7.02
C LEU A 112 -15.57 -13.16 7.89
N TYR A 113 -14.97 -12.40 8.80
CA TYR A 113 -13.91 -12.86 9.69
C TYR A 113 -14.37 -14.01 10.58
N LYS A 114 -15.54 -13.86 11.22
CA LYS A 114 -16.18 -14.93 12.01
C LYS A 114 -16.47 -16.18 11.17
N LYS A 115 -16.95 -16.02 9.94
CA LYS A 115 -17.23 -17.15 9.03
C LYS A 115 -15.95 -17.91 8.64
N MET A 116 -14.80 -17.26 8.60
CA MET A 116 -13.51 -17.86 8.28
C MET A 116 -12.81 -18.50 9.49
N GLY A 117 -13.48 -18.57 10.65
CA GLY A 117 -12.91 -19.14 11.88
C GLY A 117 -12.01 -18.18 12.66
N GLY A 118 -12.04 -16.88 12.33
CA GLY A 118 -11.49 -15.84 13.18
C GLY A 118 -12.25 -15.79 14.51
N LYS A 119 -11.51 -15.73 15.63
CA LYS A 119 -12.08 -15.57 16.97
C LYS A 119 -12.39 -14.11 17.25
#